data_AF-A0A536X9S0-F1
#
_entry.id   AF-A0A536X9S0-F1
#
_cell.length_a   1.000
_cell.length_b   1.000
_cell.length_c   1.000
_cell.angle_alpha   90.00
_cell.angle_beta   90.00
_cell.angle_gamma   90.00
#
_symmetry.space_group_name_H-M   'P 1'
#
loop_
_entity.id
_entity.type
_entity.pdbx_description
1 polymer ?
#
loop_
_entity_poly.entity_id
_entity_poly.type
_entity_poly.pdbx_seq_one_letter_code
_entity_poly.pdbx_strand_id
1 'polypeptide(L)'
;MDDIEEKVRNFARLRIARIFKVPPESLTSDSRFGEQLKASFVSDFKTNEYEQVDRDIKDVADRKILKEFSSSALEIRTVGDYCAHMVRCYRTKPEQVSKLLGIGS
;
A
#
# COMPACT_ATOMS: atom_id res chain seq x y z
N MET A 1 0.05 19.06 11.18
CA MET A 1 0.85 18.35 10.15
C MET A 1 0.35 16.92 9.99
N ASP A 2 -0.29 16.39 11.03
CA ASP A 2 -0.94 15.07 11.12
C ASP A 2 -2.15 14.87 10.18
N ASP A 3 -2.91 15.91 9.82
CA ASP A 3 -4.09 15.79 8.95
C ASP A 3 -3.79 15.17 7.58
N ILE A 4 -2.64 15.48 7.00
CA ILE A 4 -2.25 14.97 5.69
C ILE A 4 -1.78 13.52 5.82
N GLU A 5 -1.04 13.20 6.88
CA GLU A 5 -0.59 11.83 7.14
C GLU A 5 -1.78 10.90 7.42
N GLU A 6 -2.77 11.36 8.17
CA GLU A 6 -4.02 10.64 8.41
C GLU A 6 -4.81 10.45 7.10
N LYS A 7 -4.91 11.49 6.27
CA LYS A 7 -5.50 11.36 4.93
C LYS A 7 -4.76 10.31 4.10
N VAL A 8 -3.44 10.35 4.03
CA VAL A 8 -2.64 9.37 3.29
C VAL A 8 -2.92 7.95 3.80
N ARG A 9 -2.96 7.74 5.12
CA ARG A 9 -3.31 6.44 5.70
C ARG A 9 -4.72 6.00 5.32
N ASN A 10 -5.70 6.91 5.37
CA ASN A 10 -7.08 6.59 5.04
C ASN A 10 -7.23 6.20 3.56
N PHE A 11 -6.66 6.99 2.64
CA PHE A 11 -6.68 6.68 1.22
C PHE A 11 -5.86 5.42 0.88
N ALA A 12 -4.73 5.17 1.57
CA ALA A 12 -3.96 3.93 1.45
C ALA A 12 -4.78 2.72 1.88
N ARG A 13 -5.52 2.80 2.99
CA ARG A 13 -6.46 1.74 3.42
C ARG A 13 -7.57 1.52 2.38
N LEU A 14 -8.15 2.59 1.85
CA LEU A 14 -9.17 2.50 0.79
C LEU A 14 -8.61 1.87 -0.50
N ARG A 15 -7.35 2.12 -0.83
CA ARG A 15 -6.64 1.51 -1.96
C ARG A 15 -6.53 -0.01 -1.77
N ILE A 16 -6.07 -0.45 -0.59
CA ILE A 16 -6.02 -1.89 -0.26
C ILE A 16 -7.42 -2.51 -0.29
N ALA A 17 -8.43 -1.84 0.28
CA ALA A 17 -9.81 -2.29 0.24
C ALA A 17 -10.30 -2.55 -1.20
N ARG A 18 -9.98 -1.63 -2.12
CA ARG A 18 -10.29 -1.76 -3.55
C ARG A 18 -9.54 -2.91 -4.22
N ILE A 19 -8.24 -3.07 -3.93
CA ILE A 19 -7.43 -4.14 -4.51
C ILE A 19 -7.99 -5.52 -4.10
N PHE A 20 -8.23 -5.72 -2.81
CA PHE A 20 -8.74 -6.98 -2.27
C PHE A 20 -10.27 -7.13 -2.35
N LYS A 21 -10.97 -6.13 -2.92
CA LYS A 21 -12.43 -6.07 -3.01
C LYS A 21 -13.14 -6.33 -1.66
N VAL A 22 -12.53 -5.89 -0.57
CA VAL A 22 -13.08 -6.00 0.78
C VAL A 22 -13.61 -4.63 1.23
N PRO A 23 -14.62 -4.58 2.10
CA PRO A 23 -15.10 -3.32 2.63
C PRO A 23 -14.02 -2.69 3.53
N PRO A 24 -13.74 -1.38 3.38
CA PRO A 24 -12.65 -0.73 4.10
C PRO A 24 -12.83 -0.79 5.61
N GLU A 25 -14.08 -0.76 6.10
CA GLU A 25 -14.42 -0.92 7.52
C GLU A 25 -13.90 -2.22 8.13
N SER A 26 -13.81 -3.30 7.34
CA SER A 26 -13.32 -4.61 7.78
C SER A 26 -11.78 -4.68 7.83
N LEU A 27 -11.11 -3.76 7.15
CA LEU A 27 -9.65 -3.65 7.23
C LEU A 27 -9.21 -2.97 8.52
N THR A 28 -8.33 -3.63 9.26
CA THR A 28 -7.64 -3.01 10.40
C THR A 28 -6.15 -2.88 10.08
N SER A 29 -5.44 -2.03 10.82
CA SER A 29 -3.99 -1.88 10.65
C SER A 29 -3.22 -3.20 10.89
N ASP A 30 -3.78 -4.10 11.70
CA ASP A 30 -3.21 -5.42 11.98
C ASP A 30 -3.53 -6.46 10.89
N SER A 31 -4.46 -6.15 9.97
CA SER A 31 -4.86 -7.08 8.92
C SER A 31 -3.66 -7.50 8.07
N ARG A 32 -3.33 -8.79 8.13
CA ARG A 32 -2.20 -9.39 7.42
C ARG A 32 -2.52 -9.80 5.99
N PHE A 33 -1.61 -9.49 5.09
CA PHE A 33 -1.55 -10.06 3.74
C PHE A 33 -1.20 -11.55 3.85
N GLY A 34 -1.91 -12.41 3.13
CA GLY A 34 -1.71 -13.88 3.19
C GLY A 34 -2.62 -14.62 4.18
N GLU A 35 -3.02 -13.97 5.28
CA GLU A 35 -3.92 -14.56 6.28
C GLU A 35 -5.35 -14.05 6.12
N GLN A 36 -5.59 -12.79 6.48
CA GLN A 36 -6.91 -12.15 6.41
C GLN A 36 -7.18 -11.58 5.02
N LEU A 37 -6.13 -11.05 4.38
CA LEU A 37 -6.19 -10.57 3.01
C LEU A 37 -5.53 -11.59 2.10
N LYS A 38 -6.32 -12.57 1.67
CA LYS A 38 -5.89 -13.55 0.68
C LYS A 38 -6.14 -12.99 -0.71
N ALA A 39 -5.08 -12.88 -1.51
CA ALA A 39 -5.25 -12.66 -2.92
C ALA A 39 -6.00 -13.83 -3.54
N SER A 40 -6.90 -13.52 -4.46
CA SER A 40 -7.53 -14.53 -5.29
C SER A 40 -6.47 -15.22 -6.12
N PHE A 41 -6.54 -16.55 -6.18
CA PHE A 41 -5.70 -17.33 -7.08
C PHE A 41 -6.19 -17.05 -8.51
N VAL A 42 -5.56 -16.12 -9.22
CA VAL A 42 -5.82 -15.88 -10.64
C VAL A 42 -4.80 -16.66 -11.47
N SER A 43 -5.28 -17.34 -12.52
CA SER A 43 -4.43 -18.00 -13.52
C SER A 43 -3.48 -17.01 -14.19
N ASP A 44 -2.32 -17.54 -14.61
CA ASP A 44 -1.07 -17.00 -15.18
C ASP A 44 -1.10 -15.76 -16.10
N PHE A 45 -2.24 -15.15 -16.38
CA PHE A 45 -2.41 -13.98 -17.26
C PHE A 45 -3.05 -12.74 -16.60
N LYS A 46 -3.37 -12.78 -15.30
CA LYS A 46 -3.89 -11.60 -14.57
C LYS A 46 -2.99 -11.22 -13.40
N THR A 47 -2.73 -9.92 -13.26
CA THR A 47 -2.03 -9.36 -12.10
C THR A 47 -2.84 -9.62 -10.83
N ASN A 48 -2.27 -10.38 -9.88
CA ASN A 48 -2.92 -10.65 -8.59
C ASN A 48 -2.97 -9.39 -7.71
N GLU A 49 -3.79 -9.43 -6.67
CA GLU A 49 -3.86 -8.39 -5.63
C GLU A 49 -2.48 -8.06 -5.02
N TYR A 50 -1.66 -9.08 -4.75
CA TYR A 50 -0.31 -8.85 -4.21
C TYR A 50 0.61 -8.14 -5.21
N GLU A 51 0.53 -8.49 -6.49
CA GLU A 51 1.32 -7.81 -7.51
C GLU A 51 0.89 -6.36 -7.69
N GLN A 52 -0.41 -6.06 -7.55
CA GLN A 52 -0.88 -4.68 -7.54
C GLN A 52 -0.33 -3.90 -6.34
N VAL A 53 -0.33 -4.50 -5.14
CA VAL A 53 0.25 -3.87 -3.93
C VAL A 53 1.76 -3.66 -4.10
N ASP A 54 2.49 -4.66 -4.56
CA ASP A 54 3.93 -4.57 -4.81
C ASP A 54 4.25 -3.47 -5.84
N ARG A 55 3.45 -3.37 -6.90
CA ARG A 55 3.59 -2.32 -7.90
C ARG A 55 3.33 -0.93 -7.30
N ASP A 56 2.27 -0.78 -6.51
CA ASP A 56 1.92 0.46 -5.82
C ASP A 56 3.10 0.94 -4.95
N ILE A 57 3.68 0.02 -4.18
CA ILE A 57 4.87 0.26 -3.34
C ILE A 57 6.05 0.70 -4.20
N LYS A 58 6.38 -0.05 -5.26
CA LYS A 58 7.54 0.23 -6.12
C LYS A 58 7.40 1.54 -6.89
N ASP A 59 6.18 1.93 -7.25
CA ASP A 59 5.89 3.17 -7.97
C ASP A 59 6.22 4.39 -7.11
N VAL A 60 5.78 4.39 -5.84
CA VAL A 60 6.05 5.51 -4.92
C VAL A 60 7.39 5.41 -4.19
N ALA A 61 8.00 4.24 -4.16
CA ALA A 61 9.28 4.04 -3.50
C ALA A 61 10.39 4.84 -4.18
N ASP A 62 11.31 5.37 -3.36
CA ASP A 62 12.55 5.94 -3.85
C ASP A 62 13.65 4.87 -3.95
N ARG A 63 14.73 5.13 -4.69
CA ARG A 63 15.89 4.22 -4.80
C ARG A 63 16.38 3.73 -3.43
N LYS A 64 16.31 4.58 -2.40
CA LYS A 64 16.69 4.20 -1.03
C LYS A 64 15.76 3.14 -0.45
N ILE A 65 14.45 3.30 -0.62
CA ILE A 65 13.44 2.36 -0.10
C ILE A 65 13.47 1.06 -0.91
N LEU A 66 13.60 1.13 -2.24
CA LEU A 66 13.77 -0.05 -3.09
C LEU A 66 14.97 -0.89 -2.65
N LYS A 67 16.05 -0.24 -2.20
CA LYS A 67 17.22 -0.93 -1.63
C LYS A 67 16.92 -1.59 -0.28
N GLU A 68 16.10 -0.98 0.58
CA GLU A 68 15.66 -1.60 1.84
C GLU A 68 14.78 -2.83 1.58
N PHE A 69 13.86 -2.76 0.61
CA PHE A 69 13.08 -3.91 0.16
C PHE A 69 13.96 -5.03 -0.37
N SER A 70 14.91 -4.69 -1.25
CA SER A 70 15.84 -5.66 -1.83
C SER A 70 16.76 -6.30 -0.78
N SER A 71 16.96 -5.63 0.37
CA SER A 71 17.77 -6.13 1.48
C SER A 71 16.94 -6.89 2.52
N SER A 72 15.64 -7.14 2.27
CA SER A 72 14.69 -7.70 3.25
C SER A 72 14.59 -6.91 4.56
N ALA A 73 15.05 -5.65 4.58
CA ALA A 73 15.01 -4.79 5.75
C ALA A 73 13.61 -4.15 5.93
N LEU A 74 12.80 -4.14 4.87
CA LEU A 74 11.44 -3.62 4.89
C LEU A 74 10.51 -4.65 4.24
N GLU A 75 9.61 -5.22 5.05
CA GLU A 75 8.65 -6.23 4.61
C GLU A 75 7.22 -5.81 4.99
N ILE A 76 6.40 -5.55 3.98
CA ILE A 76 5.01 -5.12 4.17
C ILE A 76 4.13 -6.33 4.41
N ARG A 77 3.92 -6.67 5.69
CA ARG A 77 3.09 -7.81 6.11
C ARG A 77 1.64 -7.46 6.41
N THR A 78 1.37 -6.21 6.79
CA THR A 78 0.05 -5.75 7.22
C THR A 78 -0.39 -4.49 6.47
N VAL A 79 -1.69 -4.22 6.49
CA VAL A 79 -2.25 -2.95 5.98
C VAL A 79 -1.67 -1.75 6.69
N GLY A 80 -1.38 -1.87 7.99
CA GLY A 80 -0.73 -0.83 8.78
C GLY A 80 0.67 -0.52 8.27
N ASP A 81 1.46 -1.54 7.93
CA ASP A 81 2.79 -1.37 7.36
C ASP A 81 2.72 -0.68 6.00
N TYR A 82 1.79 -1.09 5.14
CA TYR A 82 1.53 -0.43 3.85
C TYR A 82 1.17 1.05 4.03
N CYS A 83 0.27 1.36 4.98
CA CYS A 83 -0.12 2.75 5.26
C CYS A 83 1.05 3.57 5.78
N ALA A 84 1.86 3.02 6.70
CA ALA A 84 3.06 3.67 7.22
C ALA A 84 4.09 3.91 6.11
N HIS A 85 4.25 2.93 5.22
CA HIS A 85 5.10 3.03 4.04
C HIS A 85 4.65 4.15 3.10
N MET A 86 3.35 4.25 2.80
CA MET A 86 2.78 5.31 1.96
C MET A 86 3.01 6.71 2.56
N VAL A 87 2.84 6.86 3.88
CA VAL A 87 3.15 8.12 4.57
C VAL A 87 4.65 8.46 4.47
N ARG A 88 5.52 7.47 4.64
CA ARG A 88 6.97 7.66 4.51
C ARG A 88 7.37 8.08 3.09
N CYS A 89 6.78 7.44 2.08
CA CYS A 89 6.95 7.81 0.68
C CYS A 89 6.38 9.19 0.38
N TYR A 90 5.25 9.58 0.98
CA TYR A 90 4.63 10.88 0.78
C TYR A 90 5.56 12.03 1.21
N ARG A 91 6.33 11.85 2.28
CA ARG A 91 7.32 12.84 2.73
C ARG A 91 8.45 13.09 1.72
N THR A 92 8.72 12.12 0.84
CA THR A 92 9.80 12.22 -0.16
C THR A 92 9.25 12.52 -1.56
N LYS A 93 8.09 11.96 -1.91
CA LYS A 93 7.43 12.04 -3.22
C LYS A 93 5.92 12.25 -3.04
N PRO A 94 5.49 13.41 -2.53
CA PRO A 94 4.08 13.66 -2.23
C PRO A 94 3.20 13.58 -3.48
N GLU A 95 3.66 14.09 -4.62
CA GLU A 95 2.90 14.06 -5.88
C GLU A 95 2.63 12.65 -6.41
N GLN A 96 3.62 11.74 -6.31
CA GLN A 96 3.45 10.36 -6.77
C GLN A 96 2.47 9.61 -5.88
N VAL A 97 2.62 9.74 -4.56
CA VAL A 97 1.69 9.12 -3.60
C VAL A 97 0.29 9.70 -3.75
N SER A 98 0.14 11.02 -3.91
CA SER A 98 -1.16 11.64 -4.17
C SER A 98 -1.81 11.12 -5.44
N LYS A 99 -1.05 10.96 -6.52
CA LYS A 99 -1.55 10.42 -7.79
C LYS A 99 -1.97 8.96 -7.69
N LEU A 100 -1.17 8.15 -7.01
CA LEU A 100 -1.42 6.73 -6.77
C LEU A 100 -2.69 6.50 -5.92
N LEU A 101 -2.80 7.26 -4.83
CA LEU A 101 -3.89 7.18 -3.87
C LEU A 101 -5.14 7.96 -4.29
N GLY A 102 -5.03 8.86 -5.27
CA GLY A 102 -6.10 9.75 -5.70
C GLY A 102 -6.42 10.87 -4.70
N ILE A 103 -5.41 11.35 -3.96
CA ILE A 103 -5.54 12.43 -2.99
C ILE A 103 -5.44 13.76 -3.75
N GLY A 104 -6.58 14.41 -3.99
CA GLY A 104 -6.64 15.75 -4.62
C GLY A 104 -7.13 15.74 -6.06
N SER A 105 -8.38 15.33 -6.27
CA SER A 105 -9.14 15.66 -7.48
C SER A 105 -10.24 16.65 -7.17
#